data_AF-A0A3D0M059-F1
#
_entry.id   AF-A0A3D0M059-F1
#
_cell.length_a   1.000
_cell.length_b   1.000
_cell.length_c   1.000
_cell.angle_alpha   90.00
_cell.angle_beta   90.00
_cell.angle_gamma   90.00
#
_symmetry.space_group_name_H-M   'P 1'
#
loop_
_entity.id
_entity.type
_entity.pdbx_description
1 polymer ?
#
loop_
_entity_poly.entity_id
_entity_poly.type
_entity_poly.pdbx_seq_one_letter_code
_entity_poly.pdbx_strand_id
1 'polypeptide(L)'
;GVKPGEKILMLGSGNVGLVVSFQLLQAGCKVRALVDAAPHIGGYGVHAAKVARCGVPFYLSHTITKAEGTDCVTGAVVSQVDEHFQPIPGTEKHFDVDTICVAVGLSPMAQLLMMAGCEMEDARGGHVPVCGQYGETSVPGIYAAGDVSGIEEASSAMIEGRMAGICAAAYLGFCSEKDKNASLTKLSEDLNDLRQGMFAPQNRGKMIKKTEEGIDISQTLLAEGHITTEEAERFPGVVHEVGVHPVIECTQNIPCNPCQDVCPKHCIKVGKDITALPQVDTNIQCIGCGMCVASCSGQAIFLLDENSEPGFGTVTMPYEFLPLPQQGAKGTALDRSGVPVCDAEVVGVKTAPAFDHTSLLTIKVPKDKVMDARFFKKGELEDDKCK
;
A
#
# COMPACT_ATOMS: atom_id res chain seq x y z
N GLY A 1 -13.26 -16.49 0.99
CA GLY A 1 -11.93 -17.09 0.81
C GLY A 1 -11.69 -18.15 1.87
N VAL A 2 -10.55 -18.82 1.82
CA VAL A 2 -10.08 -19.76 2.86
C VAL A 2 -9.00 -19.04 3.67
N LYS A 3 -9.13 -18.99 5.00
CA LYS A 3 -8.07 -18.44 5.85
C LYS A 3 -6.90 -19.44 5.92
N PRO A 4 -5.64 -18.99 5.83
CA PRO A 4 -4.49 -19.88 6.01
C PRO A 4 -4.29 -20.28 7.49
N GLY A 5 -4.79 -19.48 8.43
CA GLY A 5 -4.77 -19.71 9.88
C GLY A 5 -5.44 -18.54 10.62
N GLU A 6 -5.31 -18.48 11.94
CA GLU A 6 -5.95 -17.45 12.77
C GLU A 6 -4.94 -16.43 13.32
N LYS A 7 -3.71 -16.85 13.68
CA LYS A 7 -2.66 -15.99 14.23
C LYS A 7 -1.44 -16.01 13.33
N ILE A 8 -1.24 -14.92 12.59
CA ILE A 8 -0.26 -14.84 11.50
C ILE A 8 0.97 -14.04 11.94
N LEU A 9 2.16 -14.59 11.67
CA LEU A 9 3.40 -13.82 11.61
C LEU A 9 3.78 -13.60 10.14
N MET A 10 4.01 -12.36 9.73
CA MET A 10 4.46 -12.05 8.37
C MET A 10 5.96 -11.75 8.38
N LEU A 11 6.74 -12.48 7.58
CA LEU A 11 8.15 -12.21 7.32
C LEU A 11 8.28 -11.50 5.96
N GLY A 12 8.60 -10.21 6.00
CA GLY A 12 8.76 -9.33 4.85
C GLY A 12 7.85 -8.09 4.93
N SER A 13 8.43 -6.92 4.68
CA SER A 13 7.76 -5.61 4.70
C SER A 13 7.72 -4.93 3.31
N GLY A 14 7.99 -5.69 2.24
CA GLY A 14 7.75 -5.24 0.86
C GLY A 14 6.25 -5.16 0.52
N ASN A 15 5.91 -4.64 -0.67
CA ASN A 15 4.52 -4.42 -1.09
C ASN A 15 3.62 -5.67 -0.90
N VAL A 16 4.10 -6.86 -1.28
CA VAL A 16 3.36 -8.11 -1.08
C VAL A 16 3.07 -8.38 0.41
N GLY A 17 4.09 -8.30 1.27
CA GLY A 17 3.93 -8.56 2.71
C GLY A 17 2.95 -7.58 3.37
N LEU A 18 3.01 -6.29 3.01
CA LEU A 18 2.11 -5.25 3.51
C LEU A 18 0.66 -5.47 3.05
N VAL A 19 0.44 -5.66 1.75
CA VAL A 19 -0.90 -5.82 1.17
C VAL A 19 -1.56 -7.11 1.66
N VAL A 20 -0.83 -8.24 1.67
CA VAL A 20 -1.34 -9.51 2.16
C VAL A 20 -1.64 -9.44 3.66
N SER A 21 -0.81 -8.77 4.46
CA SER A 21 -1.10 -8.56 5.89
C SER A 21 -2.42 -7.83 6.10
N PHE A 22 -2.68 -6.77 5.32
CA PHE A 22 -3.94 -6.04 5.40
C PHE A 22 -5.13 -6.93 4.97
N GLN A 23 -5.00 -7.69 3.89
CA GLN A 23 -6.04 -8.64 3.45
C GLN A 23 -6.32 -9.74 4.47
N LEU A 24 -5.30 -10.21 5.20
CA LEU A 24 -5.48 -11.16 6.30
C LEU A 24 -6.27 -10.55 7.45
N LEU A 25 -6.04 -9.28 7.79
CA LEU A 25 -6.86 -8.55 8.77
C LEU A 25 -8.32 -8.44 8.28
N GLN A 26 -8.54 -8.11 7.00
CA GLN A 26 -9.89 -8.05 6.40
C GLN A 26 -10.60 -9.41 6.43
N ALA A 27 -9.84 -10.50 6.25
CA ALA A 27 -10.33 -11.86 6.37
C ALA A 27 -10.61 -12.28 7.83
N GLY A 28 -10.33 -11.43 8.81
CA GLY A 28 -10.53 -11.70 10.24
C GLY A 28 -9.42 -12.53 10.88
N CYS A 29 -8.22 -12.57 10.28
CA CYS A 29 -7.04 -13.14 10.92
C CYS A 29 -6.40 -12.11 11.86
N LYS A 30 -5.64 -12.57 12.85
CA LYS A 30 -4.84 -11.73 13.74
C LYS A 30 -3.40 -11.70 13.26
N VAL A 31 -3.02 -10.65 12.52
CA VAL A 31 -1.62 -10.43 12.16
C VAL A 31 -0.90 -9.90 13.41
N ARG A 32 0.02 -10.70 13.95
CA ARG A 32 0.71 -10.42 15.22
C ARG A 32 1.85 -9.42 15.07
N ALA A 33 2.53 -9.45 13.93
CA ALA A 33 3.62 -8.57 13.58
C ALA A 33 4.01 -8.76 12.11
N LEU A 34 4.64 -7.74 11.55
CA LEU A 34 5.50 -7.87 10.38
C LEU A 34 6.95 -7.83 10.84
N VAL A 35 7.77 -8.73 10.30
CA VAL A 35 9.19 -8.90 10.65
C VAL A 35 10.00 -8.73 9.38
N ASP A 36 11.06 -7.94 9.40
CA ASP A 36 11.96 -7.80 8.26
C ASP A 36 13.42 -7.67 8.72
N ALA A 37 14.31 -8.37 8.03
CA ALA A 37 15.74 -8.28 8.29
C ALA A 37 16.30 -6.93 7.84
N ALA A 38 15.67 -6.28 6.87
CA ALA A 38 16.02 -4.92 6.48
C ALA A 38 15.76 -3.92 7.63
N PRO A 39 16.59 -2.86 7.75
CA PRO A 39 16.45 -1.89 8.83
C PRO A 39 15.31 -0.88 8.63
N HIS A 40 14.61 -0.95 7.51
CA HIS A 40 13.48 -0.09 7.17
C HIS A 40 12.47 -0.86 6.32
N ILE A 41 11.23 -0.37 6.32
CA ILE A 41 10.14 -0.89 5.48
C ILE A 41 10.46 -0.65 4.01
N GLY A 42 10.45 -1.74 3.22
CA GLY A 42 10.81 -1.70 1.80
C GLY A 42 9.64 -1.41 0.84
N GLY A 43 8.40 -1.61 1.29
CA GLY A 43 7.20 -1.33 0.50
C GLY A 43 6.74 0.13 0.58
N TYR A 44 5.65 0.44 -0.13
CA TYR A 44 5.04 1.76 -0.11
C TYR A 44 4.52 2.09 1.27
N GLY A 45 4.89 3.26 1.78
CA GLY A 45 4.53 3.71 3.12
C GLY A 45 3.02 3.82 3.33
N VAL A 46 2.24 4.09 2.28
CA VAL A 46 0.78 4.05 2.37
C VAL A 46 0.23 2.65 2.70
N HIS A 47 0.85 1.58 2.19
CA HIS A 47 0.48 0.21 2.54
C HIS A 47 0.90 -0.14 3.96
N ALA A 48 2.07 0.35 4.41
CA ALA A 48 2.50 0.20 5.79
C ALA A 48 1.54 0.93 6.76
N ALA A 49 1.12 2.15 6.42
CA ALA A 49 0.22 2.97 7.24
C ALA A 49 -1.17 2.35 7.41
N LYS A 50 -1.67 1.60 6.42
CA LYS A 50 -2.91 0.82 6.56
C LYS A 50 -2.79 -0.28 7.60
N VAL A 51 -1.64 -0.93 7.66
CA VAL A 51 -1.38 -2.03 8.60
C VAL A 51 -1.11 -1.47 10.00
N ALA A 52 -0.31 -0.42 10.10
CA ALA A 52 0.03 0.25 11.35
C ALA A 52 -1.22 0.79 12.07
N ARG A 53 -2.14 1.49 11.37
CA ARG A 53 -3.37 2.03 11.99
C ARG A 53 -4.33 0.96 12.53
N CYS A 54 -4.15 -0.29 12.12
CA CYS A 54 -4.87 -1.43 12.69
C CYS A 54 -4.21 -2.00 13.95
N GLY A 55 -3.10 -1.39 14.42
CA GLY A 55 -2.36 -1.77 15.61
C GLY A 55 -1.37 -2.92 15.40
N VAL A 56 -0.97 -3.20 14.16
CA VAL A 56 0.00 -4.27 13.87
C VAL A 56 1.42 -3.70 13.93
N PRO A 57 2.29 -4.22 14.83
CA PRO A 57 3.64 -3.73 14.99
C PRO A 57 4.60 -4.24 13.91
N PHE A 58 5.65 -3.46 13.65
CA PHE A 58 6.76 -3.81 12.77
C PHE A 58 8.02 -4.12 13.59
N TYR A 59 8.76 -5.15 13.19
CA TYR A 59 10.05 -5.53 13.77
C TYR A 59 11.10 -5.56 12.65
N LEU A 60 11.84 -4.46 12.51
CA LEU A 60 12.85 -4.24 11.47
C LEU A 60 14.23 -4.56 12.03
N SER A 61 15.19 -4.93 11.19
CA SER A 61 16.43 -5.58 11.64
C SER A 61 16.14 -6.81 12.51
N HIS A 62 15.10 -7.58 12.17
CA HIS A 62 14.75 -8.83 12.86
C HIS A 62 14.44 -9.93 11.85
N THR A 63 14.66 -11.19 12.22
CA THR A 63 14.26 -12.34 11.39
C THR A 63 13.75 -13.48 12.26
N ILE A 64 13.04 -14.41 11.64
CA ILE A 64 12.60 -15.65 12.30
C ILE A 64 13.79 -16.60 12.39
N THR A 65 14.18 -16.98 13.61
CA THR A 65 15.28 -17.92 13.87
C THR A 65 14.80 -19.33 14.17
N LYS A 66 13.53 -19.49 14.55
CA LYS A 66 12.92 -20.79 14.81
C LYS A 66 11.43 -20.75 14.55
N ALA A 67 10.92 -21.74 13.81
CA ALA A 67 9.49 -22.08 13.81
C ALA A 67 9.27 -23.22 14.81
N GLU A 68 8.19 -23.14 15.58
CA GLU A 68 7.87 -24.11 16.63
C GLU A 68 6.66 -24.96 16.24
N GLY A 69 6.68 -26.23 16.65
CA GLY A 69 5.65 -27.21 16.32
C GLY A 69 6.24 -28.46 15.63
N THR A 70 5.43 -29.51 15.51
CA THR A 70 5.81 -30.76 14.82
C THR A 70 5.12 -30.89 13.47
N ASP A 71 3.80 -30.92 13.48
CA ASP A 71 2.96 -31.12 12.29
C ASP A 71 2.43 -29.80 11.71
N CYS A 72 2.29 -28.79 12.58
CA CYS A 72 1.88 -27.44 12.23
C CYS A 72 2.61 -26.42 13.10
N VAL A 73 2.64 -25.16 12.67
CA VAL A 73 3.22 -24.07 13.44
C VAL A 73 2.38 -23.82 14.69
N THR A 74 3.02 -23.73 15.85
CA THR A 74 2.42 -23.35 17.14
C THR A 74 3.07 -22.11 17.74
N GLY A 75 4.15 -21.62 17.12
CA GLY A 75 4.85 -20.42 17.52
C GLY A 75 6.04 -20.13 16.63
N ALA A 76 6.63 -18.96 16.82
CA ALA A 76 7.86 -18.56 16.14
C ALA A 76 8.76 -17.77 17.11
N VAL A 77 10.07 -17.93 16.96
CA VAL A 77 11.07 -17.11 17.63
C VAL A 77 11.64 -16.14 16.61
N VAL A 78 11.60 -14.86 16.95
CA VAL A 78 12.15 -13.75 16.18
C VAL A 78 13.35 -13.19 16.93
N SER A 79 14.46 -12.97 16.24
CA SER A 79 15.68 -12.39 16.81
C SER A 79 16.06 -11.13 16.05
N GLN A 80 16.67 -10.17 16.74
CA GLN A 80 17.32 -9.04 16.07
C GLN A 80 18.50 -9.56 15.23
N VAL A 81 18.81 -8.90 14.12
CA VAL A 81 19.98 -9.18 13.28
C VAL A 81 20.93 -7.99 13.22
N ASP A 82 22.21 -8.27 13.01
CA ASP A 82 23.24 -7.25 12.78
C ASP A 82 23.30 -6.78 11.31
N GLU A 83 24.27 -5.92 10.98
CA GLU A 83 24.50 -5.39 9.62
C GLU A 83 24.87 -6.47 8.58
N HIS A 84 25.23 -7.68 9.03
CA HIS A 84 25.50 -8.85 8.20
C HIS A 84 24.33 -9.85 8.19
N PHE A 85 23.16 -9.40 8.68
CA PHE A 85 21.95 -10.19 8.84
C PHE A 85 22.14 -11.46 9.71
N GLN A 86 23.12 -11.44 10.63
CA GLN A 86 23.32 -12.53 11.57
C GLN A 86 22.47 -12.31 12.83
N PRO A 87 21.73 -13.32 13.31
CA PRO A 87 20.97 -13.21 14.55
C PRO A 87 21.86 -12.86 15.75
N ILE A 88 21.41 -11.91 16.56
CA ILE A 88 22.08 -11.47 17.78
C ILE A 88 21.56 -12.30 18.97
N PRO A 89 22.39 -13.14 19.60
CA PRO A 89 21.97 -13.97 20.73
C PRO A 89 21.46 -13.13 21.91
N GLY A 90 20.40 -13.60 22.57
CA GLY A 90 19.78 -12.91 23.70
C GLY A 90 18.70 -11.88 23.32
N THR A 91 18.42 -11.71 22.02
CA THR A 91 17.38 -10.80 21.51
C THR A 91 16.09 -11.55 21.11
N GLU A 92 16.01 -12.84 21.41
CA GLU A 92 14.91 -13.72 21.03
C GLU A 92 13.58 -13.26 21.64
N LYS A 93 12.55 -13.15 20.80
CA LYS A 93 11.16 -12.88 21.18
C LYS A 93 10.28 -14.00 20.68
N HIS A 94 9.46 -14.54 21.57
CA HIS A 94 8.47 -15.56 21.24
C HIS A 94 7.17 -14.93 20.74
N PHE A 95 6.62 -15.49 19.67
CA PHE A 95 5.30 -15.16 19.14
C PHE A 95 4.42 -16.41 19.13
N ASP A 96 3.27 -16.35 19.81
CA ASP A 96 2.20 -17.34 19.71
C ASP A 96 1.43 -17.14 18.39
N VAL A 97 1.75 -17.97 17.40
CA VAL A 97 1.22 -17.93 16.03
C VAL A 97 0.98 -19.33 15.52
N ASP A 98 -0.01 -19.49 14.65
CA ASP A 98 -0.33 -20.77 14.00
C ASP A 98 0.12 -20.81 12.53
N THR A 99 0.56 -19.67 11.99
CA THR A 99 0.95 -19.52 10.59
C THR A 99 2.09 -18.52 10.46
N ILE A 100 3.09 -18.88 9.66
CA ILE A 100 4.15 -17.95 9.20
C ILE A 100 3.94 -17.74 7.70
N CYS A 101 3.70 -16.50 7.30
CA CYS A 101 3.71 -16.10 5.90
C CYS A 101 5.08 -15.53 5.55
N VAL A 102 5.67 -15.99 4.45
CA VAL A 102 7.00 -15.56 4.01
C VAL A 102 6.89 -14.82 2.68
N ALA A 103 7.27 -13.55 2.68
CA ALA A 103 7.19 -12.61 1.55
C ALA A 103 8.52 -11.83 1.39
N VAL A 104 9.63 -12.57 1.19
CA VAL A 104 11.01 -12.02 1.21
C VAL A 104 11.71 -11.93 -0.15
N GLY A 105 10.96 -12.04 -1.24
CA GLY A 105 11.51 -11.94 -2.59
C GLY A 105 10.69 -12.71 -3.61
N LEU A 106 10.97 -12.44 -4.89
CA LEU A 106 10.35 -13.11 -6.02
C LEU A 106 11.48 -13.56 -6.97
N SER A 107 11.23 -14.64 -7.69
CA SER A 107 12.11 -15.12 -8.75
C SER A 107 11.29 -15.34 -10.02
N PRO A 108 11.69 -14.78 -11.17
CA PRO A 108 11.00 -14.98 -12.44
C PRO A 108 10.88 -16.46 -12.82
N MET A 109 9.71 -16.86 -13.34
CA MET A 109 9.47 -18.20 -13.88
C MET A 109 9.68 -18.21 -15.40
N ALA A 110 10.94 -18.18 -15.84
CA ALA A 110 11.31 -18.06 -17.26
C ALA A 110 11.62 -19.39 -17.97
N GLN A 111 11.27 -20.54 -17.38
CA GLN A 111 11.63 -21.87 -17.89
C GLN A 111 11.07 -22.16 -19.30
N LEU A 112 9.87 -21.66 -19.61
CA LEU A 112 9.29 -21.85 -20.95
C LEU A 112 10.08 -21.12 -22.04
N LEU A 113 10.62 -19.94 -21.74
CA LEU A 113 11.45 -19.17 -22.67
C LEU A 113 12.80 -19.84 -22.88
N MET A 114 13.40 -20.37 -21.79
CA MET A 114 14.60 -21.18 -21.88
C MET A 114 14.39 -22.43 -22.74
N MET A 115 13.29 -23.15 -22.55
CA MET A 115 12.94 -24.32 -23.37
C MET A 115 12.69 -23.95 -24.84
N ALA A 116 12.21 -22.74 -25.10
CA ALA A 116 12.00 -22.21 -26.45
C ALA A 116 13.30 -21.77 -27.14
N GLY A 117 14.44 -21.79 -26.43
CA GLY A 117 15.74 -21.39 -26.99
C GLY A 117 16.01 -19.89 -26.94
N CYS A 118 15.26 -19.12 -26.13
CA CYS A 118 15.56 -17.72 -25.90
C CYS A 118 16.91 -17.58 -25.19
N GLU A 119 17.72 -16.64 -25.65
CA GLU A 119 18.87 -16.11 -24.90
C GLU A 119 18.41 -15.57 -23.56
N MET A 120 19.18 -15.90 -22.52
CA MET A 120 18.89 -15.58 -21.14
C MET A 120 20.07 -14.83 -20.54
N GLU A 121 19.80 -13.98 -19.56
CA GLU A 121 20.82 -13.29 -18.77
C GLU A 121 20.57 -13.42 -17.28
N ASP A 122 21.65 -13.36 -16.49
CA ASP A 122 21.57 -13.23 -15.05
C ASP A 122 21.42 -11.75 -14.70
N ALA A 123 20.18 -11.34 -14.41
CA ALA A 123 19.85 -9.99 -14.00
C ALA A 123 19.40 -9.95 -12.53
N ARG A 124 19.16 -8.72 -12.04
CA ARG A 124 18.70 -8.48 -10.66
C ARG A 124 17.31 -9.10 -10.46
N GLY A 125 17.24 -10.19 -9.71
CA GLY A 125 16.00 -10.91 -9.39
C GLY A 125 15.95 -12.35 -9.91
N GLY A 126 16.89 -12.75 -10.77
CA GLY A 126 17.02 -14.12 -11.26
C GLY A 126 17.40 -14.20 -12.72
N HIS A 127 17.26 -15.39 -13.29
CA HIS A 127 17.56 -15.68 -14.68
C HIS A 127 16.36 -15.28 -15.56
N VAL A 128 16.55 -14.28 -16.41
CA VAL A 128 15.48 -13.65 -17.21
C VAL A 128 15.81 -13.72 -18.71
N PRO A 129 14.80 -13.71 -19.60
CA PRO A 129 15.05 -13.60 -21.04
C PRO A 129 15.69 -12.25 -21.37
N VAL A 130 16.62 -12.25 -22.31
CA VAL A 130 17.09 -11.00 -22.92
C VAL A 130 15.96 -10.46 -23.79
N CYS A 131 15.44 -9.29 -23.43
CA CYS A 131 14.29 -8.66 -24.09
C CYS A 131 14.65 -7.32 -24.75
N GLY A 132 14.06 -7.09 -25.92
CA GLY A 132 13.98 -5.78 -26.54
C GLY A 132 13.02 -4.83 -25.80
N GLN A 133 12.96 -3.58 -26.27
CA GLN A 133 12.15 -2.53 -25.65
C GLN A 133 10.66 -2.88 -25.51
N TYR A 134 10.11 -3.69 -26.42
CA TYR A 134 8.69 -4.04 -26.45
C TYR A 134 8.45 -5.51 -26.09
N GLY A 135 9.43 -6.16 -25.46
CA GLY A 135 9.35 -7.54 -25.00
C GLY A 135 9.76 -8.58 -26.05
N GLU A 136 10.30 -8.18 -27.21
CA GLU A 136 10.87 -9.11 -28.19
C GLU A 136 11.97 -9.96 -27.54
N THR A 137 11.92 -11.28 -27.67
CA THR A 137 13.05 -12.14 -27.29
C THR A 137 14.00 -12.34 -28.48
N SER A 138 15.12 -13.02 -28.26
CA SER A 138 16.04 -13.44 -29.33
C SER A 138 15.45 -14.49 -30.29
N VAL A 139 14.32 -15.13 -29.95
CA VAL A 139 13.59 -16.03 -30.85
C VAL A 139 12.46 -15.26 -31.54
N PRO A 140 12.50 -15.08 -32.88
CA PRO A 140 11.46 -14.34 -33.59
C PRO A 140 10.06 -14.92 -33.37
N GLY A 141 9.09 -14.05 -33.10
CA GLY A 141 7.70 -14.43 -32.82
C GLY A 141 7.42 -14.80 -31.36
N ILE A 142 8.44 -14.84 -30.50
CA ILE A 142 8.29 -15.04 -29.04
C ILE A 142 8.53 -13.72 -28.32
N TYR A 143 7.60 -13.37 -27.43
CA TYR A 143 7.60 -12.14 -26.64
C TYR A 143 7.44 -12.45 -25.15
N ALA A 144 8.01 -11.62 -24.30
CA ALA A 144 7.91 -11.68 -22.84
C ALA A 144 7.36 -10.36 -22.28
N ALA A 145 6.59 -10.44 -21.20
CA ALA A 145 6.00 -9.27 -20.53
C ALA A 145 5.71 -9.57 -19.06
N GLY A 146 5.81 -8.55 -18.20
CA GLY A 146 5.60 -8.65 -16.77
C GLY A 146 6.78 -9.31 -16.05
N ASP A 147 6.50 -9.90 -14.87
CA ASP A 147 7.54 -10.37 -13.96
C ASP A 147 8.50 -11.43 -14.54
N VAL A 148 8.11 -12.11 -15.63
CA VAL A 148 8.99 -13.06 -16.33
C VAL A 148 10.19 -12.36 -16.98
N SER A 149 10.04 -11.11 -17.42
CA SER A 149 11.09 -10.26 -18.02
C SER A 149 11.75 -9.31 -17.01
N GLY A 150 11.32 -9.33 -15.75
CA GLY A 150 11.82 -8.48 -14.68
C GLY A 150 10.72 -8.13 -13.69
N ILE A 151 11.00 -8.24 -12.39
CA ILE A 151 9.99 -8.03 -11.33
C ILE A 151 9.72 -6.53 -11.14
N GLU A 152 8.47 -6.13 -11.39
CA GLU A 152 7.96 -4.76 -11.21
C GLU A 152 6.57 -4.80 -10.55
N GLU A 153 5.75 -3.76 -10.78
CA GLU A 153 4.39 -3.65 -10.27
C GLU A 153 3.35 -4.13 -11.30
N ALA A 154 2.16 -4.49 -10.82
CA ALA A 154 1.07 -5.00 -11.66
C ALA A 154 0.72 -4.06 -12.84
N SER A 155 0.75 -2.74 -12.61
CA SER A 155 0.46 -1.75 -13.65
C SER A 155 1.52 -1.78 -14.78
N SER A 156 2.81 -1.90 -14.46
CA SER A 156 3.87 -2.07 -15.46
C SER A 156 3.63 -3.34 -16.27
N ALA A 157 3.36 -4.47 -15.60
CA ALA A 157 3.11 -5.75 -16.26
C ALA A 157 1.90 -5.70 -17.21
N MET A 158 0.84 -4.98 -16.85
CA MET A 158 -0.33 -4.77 -17.72
C MET A 158 0.01 -3.97 -18.98
N ILE A 159 0.84 -2.93 -18.86
CA ILE A 159 1.27 -2.11 -19.99
C ILE A 159 2.22 -2.89 -20.90
N GLU A 160 3.21 -3.57 -20.32
CA GLU A 160 4.12 -4.46 -21.06
C GLU A 160 3.37 -5.57 -21.80
N GLY A 161 2.36 -6.17 -21.17
CA GLY A 161 1.52 -7.18 -21.81
C GLY A 161 0.77 -6.62 -23.03
N ARG A 162 0.30 -5.37 -22.98
CA ARG A 162 -0.30 -4.69 -24.14
C ARG A 162 0.74 -4.44 -25.23
N MET A 163 1.93 -3.97 -24.87
CA MET A 163 3.03 -3.70 -25.81
C MET A 163 3.45 -4.98 -26.54
N ALA A 164 3.73 -6.05 -25.79
CA ALA A 164 4.08 -7.37 -26.34
C ALA A 164 2.96 -7.94 -27.21
N GLY A 165 1.69 -7.82 -26.77
CA GLY A 165 0.53 -8.28 -27.54
C GLY A 165 0.38 -7.58 -28.89
N ILE A 166 0.59 -6.26 -28.93
CA ILE A 166 0.56 -5.48 -30.18
C ILE A 166 1.69 -5.90 -31.12
N CYS A 167 2.90 -6.12 -30.58
CA CYS A 167 4.04 -6.56 -31.37
C CYS A 167 3.83 -7.96 -31.94
N ALA A 168 3.29 -8.89 -31.15
CA ALA A 168 2.93 -10.22 -31.61
C ALA A 168 1.83 -10.19 -32.70
N ALA A 169 0.81 -9.34 -32.54
CA ALA A 169 -0.24 -9.17 -33.55
C ALA A 169 0.31 -8.59 -34.86
N ALA A 170 1.24 -7.64 -34.79
CA ALA A 170 1.91 -7.08 -35.97
C ALA A 170 2.81 -8.12 -36.66
N TYR A 171 3.56 -8.91 -35.89
CA TYR A 171 4.38 -10.01 -36.41
C TYR A 171 3.56 -11.03 -37.24
N LEU A 172 2.31 -11.28 -36.82
CA LEU A 172 1.36 -12.16 -37.51
C LEU A 172 0.59 -11.48 -38.66
N GLY A 173 0.80 -10.18 -38.90
CA GLY A 173 0.13 -9.42 -39.96
C GLY A 173 -1.29 -8.95 -39.63
N PHE A 174 -1.70 -8.97 -38.35
CA PHE A 174 -3.02 -8.49 -37.90
C PHE A 174 -3.03 -7.03 -37.46
N CYS A 175 -1.89 -6.35 -37.47
CA CYS A 175 -1.76 -4.93 -37.13
C CYS A 175 -0.84 -4.24 -38.13
N SER A 176 -1.21 -3.04 -38.60
CA SER A 176 -0.34 -2.25 -39.47
C SER A 176 0.81 -1.64 -38.67
N GLU A 177 1.97 -1.45 -39.28
CA GLU A 177 3.11 -0.78 -38.62
C GLU A 177 2.76 0.63 -38.11
N LYS A 178 1.84 1.33 -38.80
CA LYS A 178 1.36 2.64 -38.36
C LYS A 178 0.59 2.55 -37.05
N ASP A 179 -0.34 1.62 -36.93
CA ASP A 179 -1.19 1.46 -35.74
C ASP A 179 -0.39 0.92 -34.55
N LYS A 180 0.56 0.01 -34.83
CA LYS A 180 1.54 -0.47 -33.86
C LYS A 180 2.33 0.68 -33.28
N ASN A 181 2.99 1.49 -34.12
CA ASN A 181 3.84 2.58 -33.65
C ASN A 181 3.05 3.63 -32.85
N ALA A 182 1.86 4.01 -33.31
CA ALA A 182 1.00 4.94 -32.57
C ALA A 182 0.64 4.41 -31.16
N SER A 183 0.35 3.11 -31.06
CA SER A 183 0.01 2.49 -29.78
C SER A 183 1.23 2.34 -28.86
N LEU A 184 2.38 1.94 -29.40
CA LEU A 184 3.61 1.77 -28.64
C LEU A 184 4.17 3.10 -28.11
N THR A 185 4.04 4.20 -28.85
CA THR A 185 4.43 5.54 -28.35
C THR A 185 3.67 5.86 -27.08
N LYS A 186 2.34 5.74 -27.10
CA LYS A 186 1.51 6.03 -25.93
C LYS A 186 1.82 5.12 -24.75
N LEU A 187 1.89 3.79 -24.99
CA LEU A 187 2.18 2.83 -23.92
C LEU A 187 3.59 3.01 -23.34
N SER A 188 4.56 3.45 -24.15
CA SER A 188 5.91 3.75 -23.66
C SER A 188 5.92 4.99 -22.77
N GLU A 189 5.13 6.02 -23.11
CA GLU A 189 4.93 7.19 -22.24
C GLU A 189 4.31 6.77 -20.91
N ASP A 190 3.18 6.03 -20.95
CA ASP A 190 2.50 5.54 -19.75
C ASP A 190 3.42 4.67 -18.87
N LEU A 191 4.23 3.78 -19.46
CA LEU A 191 5.18 2.92 -18.72
C LEU A 191 6.33 3.74 -18.10
N ASN A 192 6.82 4.76 -18.82
CA ASN A 192 7.88 5.61 -18.30
C ASN A 192 7.43 6.41 -17.08
N ASP A 193 6.16 6.87 -17.07
CA ASP A 193 5.56 7.56 -15.93
C ASP A 193 5.50 6.66 -14.69
N LEU A 194 5.19 5.37 -14.86
CA LEU A 194 5.22 4.38 -13.77
C LEU A 194 6.63 4.06 -13.27
N ARG A 195 7.65 4.25 -14.11
CA ARG A 195 9.06 4.03 -13.79
C ARG A 195 9.78 5.29 -13.28
N GLN A 196 9.01 6.27 -12.78
CA GLN A 196 9.53 7.45 -12.07
C GLN A 196 9.32 7.34 -10.55
N GLY A 197 9.81 8.34 -9.81
CA GLY A 197 9.60 8.46 -8.38
C GLY A 197 10.55 7.63 -7.53
N MET A 198 10.22 7.49 -6.25
CA MET A 198 11.11 6.88 -5.25
C MET A 198 11.38 5.40 -5.50
N PHE A 199 10.40 4.70 -6.05
CA PHE A 199 10.43 3.25 -6.23
C PHE A 199 10.81 2.82 -7.65
N ALA A 200 11.20 3.78 -8.48
CA ALA A 200 11.67 3.51 -9.83
C ALA A 200 12.84 2.52 -9.86
N PRO A 201 12.99 1.72 -10.94
CA PRO A 201 14.08 0.74 -11.06
C PRO A 201 15.48 1.31 -10.81
N GLN A 202 15.74 2.56 -11.23
CA GLN A 202 17.00 3.28 -11.02
C GLN A 202 17.27 3.67 -9.56
N ASN A 203 16.24 3.69 -8.71
CA ASN A 203 16.31 4.10 -7.31
C ASN A 203 16.29 2.91 -6.34
N ARG A 204 16.06 1.69 -6.84
CA ARG A 204 16.05 0.46 -6.02
C ARG A 204 17.32 0.32 -5.18
N GLY A 205 17.15 0.14 -3.87
CA GLY A 205 18.24 -0.01 -2.91
C GLY A 205 18.95 1.29 -2.50
N LYS A 206 18.55 2.45 -3.03
CA LYS A 206 19.08 3.74 -2.59
C LYS A 206 18.29 4.27 -1.41
N MET A 207 19.00 4.84 -0.44
CA MET A 207 18.39 5.58 0.67
C MET A 207 18.02 6.99 0.22
N ILE A 208 16.75 7.19 -0.13
CA ILE A 208 16.19 8.50 -0.46
C ILE A 208 15.89 9.26 0.83
N LYS A 209 16.44 10.47 0.95
CA LYS A 209 16.29 11.31 2.17
C LYS A 209 15.23 12.39 2.04
N LYS A 210 14.91 12.81 0.81
CA LYS A 210 13.94 13.86 0.51
C LYS A 210 13.01 13.47 -0.62
N THR A 211 11.79 13.99 -0.58
CA THR A 211 10.83 13.95 -1.69
C THR A 211 11.31 14.85 -2.84
N GLU A 212 10.69 14.71 -4.01
CA GLU A 212 10.93 15.55 -5.18
C GLU A 212 10.60 17.04 -4.91
N GLU A 213 9.71 17.29 -3.95
CA GLU A 213 9.33 18.62 -3.42
C GLU A 213 10.30 19.15 -2.34
N GLY A 214 11.33 18.38 -1.97
CA GLY A 214 12.37 18.78 -1.02
C GLY A 214 12.04 18.53 0.45
N ILE A 215 10.94 17.84 0.75
CA ILE A 215 10.49 17.50 2.11
C ILE A 215 11.26 16.28 2.62
N ASP A 216 11.66 16.27 3.89
CA ASP A 216 12.40 15.12 4.44
C ASP A 216 11.49 13.89 4.59
N ILE A 217 12.01 12.72 4.22
CA ILE A 217 11.29 11.44 4.36
C ILE A 217 11.11 11.11 5.84
N SER A 218 9.88 10.74 6.20
CA SER A 218 9.56 10.32 7.57
C SER A 218 10.36 9.09 7.95
N GLN A 219 11.19 9.24 8.98
CA GLN A 219 11.96 8.12 9.53
C GLN A 219 11.05 7.21 10.36
N THR A 220 10.03 7.78 11.02
CA THR A 220 8.99 7.01 11.72
C THR A 220 8.26 6.10 10.76
N LEU A 221 7.91 6.57 9.56
CA LEU A 221 7.24 5.75 8.56
C LEU A 221 8.09 4.57 8.13
N LEU A 222 9.38 4.80 7.91
CA LEU A 222 10.32 3.75 7.51
C LEU A 222 10.60 2.75 8.65
N ALA A 223 10.49 3.16 9.91
CA ALA A 223 10.80 2.34 11.08
C ALA A 223 9.58 1.70 11.77
N GLU A 224 8.39 2.29 11.63
CA GLU A 224 7.20 1.92 12.42
C GLU A 224 5.95 1.78 11.54
N GLY A 225 6.05 2.12 10.24
CA GLY A 225 4.96 1.99 9.28
C GLY A 225 3.94 3.11 9.33
N HIS A 226 4.16 4.17 10.11
CA HIS A 226 3.29 5.34 10.15
C HIS A 226 4.07 6.65 10.35
N ILE A 227 3.45 7.77 9.99
CA ILE A 227 3.97 9.12 10.29
C ILE A 227 3.43 9.59 11.66
N THR A 228 4.11 10.54 12.31
CA THR A 228 3.53 11.30 13.43
C THR A 228 2.63 12.42 12.94
N THR A 229 1.86 13.04 13.85
CA THR A 229 1.06 14.23 13.50
C THR A 229 1.98 15.38 13.05
N GLU A 230 3.09 15.64 13.76
CA GLU A 230 4.05 16.69 13.40
C GLU A 230 4.71 16.43 12.04
N GLU A 231 4.98 15.15 11.74
CA GLU A 231 5.53 14.77 10.45
C GLU A 231 4.54 14.98 9.31
N ALA A 232 3.25 14.75 9.55
CA ALA A 232 2.18 14.93 8.57
C ALA A 232 2.05 16.39 8.11
N GLU A 233 2.16 17.35 9.04
CA GLU A 233 2.06 18.80 8.76
C GLU A 233 3.09 19.32 7.74
N ARG A 234 4.15 18.56 7.46
CA ARG A 234 5.18 18.94 6.46
C ARG A 234 4.73 18.75 5.03
N PHE A 235 3.68 17.95 4.79
CA PHE A 235 3.31 17.50 3.46
C PHE A 235 2.16 18.33 2.88
N PRO A 236 2.17 18.63 1.57
CA PRO A 236 1.23 19.56 0.95
C PRO A 236 -0.22 19.04 0.87
N GLY A 237 -0.41 17.76 1.16
CA GLY A 237 -1.73 17.13 1.27
C GLY A 237 -2.43 17.36 2.60
N VAL A 238 -1.72 17.89 3.61
CA VAL A 238 -2.26 18.16 4.94
C VAL A 238 -2.55 19.65 5.07
N VAL A 239 -3.84 19.99 5.24
CA VAL A 239 -4.33 21.35 5.36
C VAL A 239 -5.37 21.42 6.47
N HIS A 240 -5.65 22.64 6.96
CA HIS A 240 -6.71 22.92 7.92
C HIS A 240 -7.67 23.95 7.34
N GLU A 241 -8.94 23.58 7.18
CA GLU A 241 -9.96 24.45 6.62
C GLU A 241 -11.26 24.44 7.43
N VAL A 242 -12.05 25.50 7.25
CA VAL A 242 -13.42 25.56 7.76
C VAL A 242 -14.33 24.75 6.84
N GLY A 243 -15.11 23.85 7.44
CA GLY A 243 -15.98 22.93 6.72
C GLY A 243 -15.23 21.69 6.23
N VAL A 244 -15.93 20.84 5.48
CA VAL A 244 -15.37 19.57 5.01
C VAL A 244 -14.22 19.80 4.02
N HIS A 245 -13.08 19.15 4.24
CA HIS A 245 -11.89 19.22 3.39
C HIS A 245 -11.10 17.91 3.41
N PRO A 246 -10.34 17.59 2.35
CA PRO A 246 -9.47 16.42 2.34
C PRO A 246 -8.17 16.67 3.11
N VAL A 247 -7.73 15.65 3.84
CA VAL A 247 -6.36 15.52 4.36
C VAL A 247 -5.73 14.27 3.77
N ILE A 248 -4.55 14.42 3.17
CA ILE A 248 -3.89 13.39 2.37
C ILE A 248 -2.50 13.10 2.93
N GLU A 249 -2.31 11.87 3.38
CA GLU A 249 -1.08 11.39 4.05
C GLU A 249 -0.22 10.54 3.10
N CYS A 250 -0.14 10.95 1.84
CA CYS A 250 0.84 10.41 0.88
C CYS A 250 2.15 11.19 1.05
N THR A 251 3.19 10.52 1.54
CA THR A 251 4.46 11.16 1.95
C THR A 251 5.66 10.69 1.13
N GLN A 252 5.42 9.90 0.10
CA GLN A 252 6.43 9.34 -0.80
C GLN A 252 5.99 9.54 -2.26
N ASN A 253 6.94 9.83 -3.14
CA ASN A 253 6.70 10.01 -4.58
C ASN A 253 6.46 8.63 -5.22
N ILE A 254 5.20 8.20 -5.21
CA ILE A 254 4.68 6.92 -5.75
C ILE A 254 3.86 7.27 -7.00
N PRO A 255 4.00 6.53 -8.13
CA PRO A 255 3.26 6.84 -9.37
C PRO A 255 1.77 6.56 -9.23
N CYS A 256 0.99 7.55 -8.75
CA CYS A 256 -0.42 7.39 -8.38
C CYS A 256 -1.15 8.74 -8.38
N ASN A 257 -2.20 8.86 -9.19
CA ASN A 257 -3.05 10.06 -9.30
C ASN A 257 -4.59 9.86 -9.23
N PRO A 258 -5.19 8.71 -8.83
CA PRO A 258 -6.65 8.57 -8.81
C PRO A 258 -7.38 9.68 -8.03
N CYS A 259 -6.79 10.21 -6.96
CA CYS A 259 -7.42 11.27 -6.15
C CYS A 259 -7.64 12.59 -6.92
N GLN A 260 -6.76 12.90 -7.86
CA GLN A 260 -6.91 14.04 -8.77
C GLN A 260 -8.03 13.76 -9.78
N ASP A 261 -7.98 12.59 -10.42
CA ASP A 261 -8.85 12.25 -11.55
C ASP A 261 -10.32 12.07 -11.15
N VAL A 262 -10.57 11.59 -9.92
CA VAL A 262 -11.94 11.34 -9.43
C VAL A 262 -12.57 12.54 -8.72
N CYS A 263 -11.82 13.63 -8.47
CA CYS A 263 -12.34 14.78 -7.74
C CYS A 263 -13.16 15.70 -8.66
N PRO A 264 -14.51 15.75 -8.54
CA PRO A 264 -15.35 16.54 -9.46
C PRO A 264 -15.20 18.06 -9.27
N LYS A 265 -14.57 18.48 -8.16
CA LYS A 265 -14.28 19.88 -7.86
C LYS A 265 -12.83 20.26 -8.16
N HIS A 266 -11.97 19.27 -8.45
CA HIS A 266 -10.54 19.46 -8.62
C HIS A 266 -9.84 20.10 -7.41
N CYS A 267 -10.31 19.78 -6.19
CA CYS A 267 -9.68 20.21 -4.94
C CYS A 267 -8.30 19.58 -4.69
N ILE A 268 -7.98 18.49 -5.39
CA ILE A 268 -6.74 17.73 -5.20
C ILE A 268 -5.94 17.76 -6.50
N LYS A 269 -4.67 18.11 -6.41
CA LYS A 269 -3.75 18.18 -7.55
C LYS A 269 -2.48 17.38 -7.23
N VAL A 270 -2.20 16.38 -8.06
CA VAL A 270 -0.90 15.70 -8.12
C VAL A 270 -0.03 16.43 -9.13
N GLY A 271 -0.58 16.74 -10.30
CA GLY A 271 0.14 17.41 -11.39
C GLY A 271 0.19 16.56 -12.65
N LYS A 272 1.14 16.90 -13.52
CA LYS A 272 1.41 16.13 -14.75
C LYS A 272 2.21 14.87 -14.44
N ASP A 273 3.20 15.00 -13.56
CA ASP A 273 4.04 13.89 -13.13
C ASP A 273 3.27 13.15 -12.02
N ILE A 274 2.82 11.93 -12.32
CA ILE A 274 1.94 11.16 -11.41
C ILE A 274 2.63 10.74 -10.11
N THR A 275 3.93 11.00 -9.97
CA THR A 275 4.75 10.74 -8.78
C THR A 275 4.77 11.91 -7.81
N ALA A 276 4.34 13.10 -8.22
CA ALA A 276 4.30 14.26 -7.34
C ALA A 276 3.37 14.02 -6.13
N LEU A 277 3.70 14.63 -5.00
CA LEU A 277 2.85 14.53 -3.83
C LEU A 277 1.52 15.26 -4.06
N PRO A 278 0.39 14.65 -3.67
CA PRO A 278 -0.91 15.28 -3.81
C PRO A 278 -1.00 16.53 -2.93
N GLN A 279 -1.50 17.62 -3.52
CA GLN A 279 -1.70 18.91 -2.88
C GLN A 279 -3.19 19.24 -2.83
N VAL A 280 -3.63 19.91 -1.77
CA VAL A 280 -5.00 20.41 -1.64
C VAL A 280 -5.06 21.88 -2.04
N ASP A 281 -5.95 22.24 -2.98
CA ASP A 281 -6.19 23.63 -3.37
C ASP A 281 -7.19 24.27 -2.41
N THR A 282 -6.67 25.11 -1.51
CA THR A 282 -7.45 25.75 -0.45
C THR A 282 -8.37 26.87 -0.93
N ASN A 283 -8.36 27.17 -2.24
CA ASN A 283 -9.30 28.12 -2.83
C ASN A 283 -10.59 27.45 -3.32
N ILE A 284 -10.65 26.11 -3.30
CA ILE A 284 -11.78 25.34 -3.81
C ILE A 284 -12.42 24.54 -2.67
N GLN A 285 -13.62 24.96 -2.27
CA GLN A 285 -14.36 24.26 -1.23
C GLN A 285 -14.70 22.81 -1.64
N CYS A 286 -14.22 21.86 -0.85
CA CYS A 286 -14.60 20.46 -0.99
C CYS A 286 -16.08 20.26 -0.64
N ILE A 287 -16.75 19.41 -1.42
CA ILE A 287 -18.18 19.07 -1.22
C ILE A 287 -18.40 17.79 -0.42
N GLY A 288 -17.35 17.18 0.13
CA GLY A 288 -17.45 15.97 0.94
C GLY A 288 -18.00 14.74 0.20
N CYS A 289 -17.83 14.64 -1.13
CA CYS A 289 -18.46 13.56 -1.91
C CYS A 289 -17.91 12.15 -1.59
N GLY A 290 -16.65 12.06 -1.13
CA GLY A 290 -15.98 10.82 -0.76
C GLY A 290 -15.26 10.08 -1.89
N MET A 291 -15.36 10.54 -3.15
CA MET A 291 -14.78 9.83 -4.30
C MET A 291 -13.25 9.62 -4.18
N CYS A 292 -12.52 10.63 -3.72
CA CYS A 292 -11.07 10.53 -3.51
C CYS A 292 -10.71 9.54 -2.41
N VAL A 293 -11.51 9.46 -1.34
CA VAL A 293 -11.34 8.50 -0.25
C VAL A 293 -11.57 7.07 -0.75
N ALA A 294 -12.67 6.85 -1.48
CA ALA A 294 -13.05 5.54 -1.99
C ALA A 294 -12.07 5.01 -3.06
N SER A 295 -11.52 5.89 -3.90
CA SER A 295 -10.62 5.52 -4.99
C SER A 295 -9.14 5.47 -4.57
N CYS A 296 -8.82 5.81 -3.31
CA CYS A 296 -7.45 5.82 -2.83
C CYS A 296 -6.98 4.39 -2.55
N SER A 297 -6.23 3.80 -3.48
CA SER A 297 -5.59 2.49 -3.31
C SER A 297 -4.68 2.40 -2.09
N GLY A 298 -4.11 3.53 -1.64
CA GLY A 298 -3.30 3.65 -0.43
C GLY A 298 -4.10 3.90 0.86
N GLN A 299 -5.41 4.16 0.80
CA GLN A 299 -6.25 4.60 1.94
C GLN A 299 -5.61 5.73 2.78
N ALA A 300 -4.93 6.64 2.10
CA ALA A 300 -4.19 7.74 2.71
C ALA A 300 -5.00 9.05 2.76
N ILE A 301 -6.27 9.04 2.32
CA ILE A 301 -7.11 10.23 2.23
C ILE A 301 -8.23 10.13 3.25
N PHE A 302 -8.43 11.22 3.99
CA PHE A 302 -9.49 11.40 4.98
C PHE A 302 -10.26 12.66 4.63
N LEU A 303 -11.57 12.71 4.86
CA LEU A 303 -12.31 13.97 4.85
C LEU A 303 -12.56 14.40 6.29
N LEU A 304 -12.04 15.56 6.64
CA LEU A 304 -12.20 16.13 7.97
C LEU A 304 -13.22 17.25 7.92
N ASP A 305 -14.03 17.34 8.97
CA ASP A 305 -14.76 18.55 9.32
C ASP A 305 -14.47 18.85 10.79
N GLU A 306 -13.48 19.71 11.03
CA GLU A 306 -12.93 19.97 12.36
C GLU A 306 -13.89 20.69 13.30
N ASN A 307 -14.96 21.29 12.77
CA ASN A 307 -15.91 22.10 13.52
C ASN A 307 -17.36 21.77 13.14
N SER A 308 -17.65 20.48 12.91
CA SER A 308 -18.99 20.04 12.52
C SER A 308 -20.05 20.40 13.56
N GLU A 309 -19.70 20.35 14.85
CA GLU A 309 -20.57 20.70 15.98
C GLU A 309 -19.76 21.35 17.13
N PRO A 310 -20.38 22.09 18.07
CA PRO A 310 -19.67 22.66 19.20
C PRO A 310 -18.89 21.62 20.02
N GLY A 311 -17.55 21.67 19.95
CA GLY A 311 -16.64 20.77 20.67
C GLY A 311 -16.30 19.45 19.97
N PHE A 312 -16.89 19.19 18.79
CA PHE A 312 -16.69 17.96 18.04
C PHE A 312 -16.38 18.22 16.57
N GLY A 313 -15.68 17.27 15.96
CA GLY A 313 -15.52 17.21 14.51
C GLY A 313 -15.80 15.81 13.98
N THR A 314 -15.72 15.66 12.66
CA THR A 314 -15.88 14.36 12.00
C THR A 314 -14.68 13.98 11.15
N VAL A 315 -14.45 12.67 11.06
CA VAL A 315 -13.43 12.05 10.20
C VAL A 315 -14.12 11.02 9.33
N THR A 316 -14.10 11.21 8.01
CA THR A 316 -14.51 10.19 7.03
C THR A 316 -13.30 9.47 6.49
N MET A 317 -13.29 8.16 6.58
CA MET A 317 -12.18 7.28 6.19
C MET A 317 -12.69 6.10 5.36
N PRO A 318 -11.84 5.45 4.54
CA PRO A 318 -12.20 4.18 3.93
C PRO A 318 -12.26 3.11 5.01
N TYR A 319 -13.24 2.23 4.93
CA TYR A 319 -13.44 1.14 5.88
C TYR A 319 -13.79 -0.14 5.15
N GLU A 320 -12.81 -1.04 5.05
CA GLU A 320 -12.88 -2.27 4.27
C GLU A 320 -12.95 -3.52 5.17
N PHE A 321 -13.54 -3.39 6.36
CA PHE A 321 -13.70 -4.48 7.33
C PHE A 321 -15.16 -4.87 7.47
N LEU A 322 -15.40 -6.17 7.68
CA LEU A 322 -16.72 -6.73 7.92
C LEU A 322 -16.84 -7.31 9.34
N PRO A 323 -18.03 -7.24 9.98
CA PRO A 323 -19.22 -6.52 9.52
C PRO A 323 -19.01 -4.99 9.59
N LEU A 324 -19.68 -4.25 8.68
CA LEU A 324 -19.68 -2.79 8.74
C LEU A 324 -20.33 -2.31 10.05
N PRO A 325 -19.76 -1.29 10.73
CA PRO A 325 -20.43 -0.60 11.82
C PRO A 325 -21.78 -0.03 11.35
N GLN A 326 -22.71 0.14 12.27
CA GLN A 326 -23.97 0.86 12.01
C GLN A 326 -23.85 2.29 12.52
N GLN A 327 -24.64 3.21 11.95
CA GLN A 327 -24.77 4.56 12.50
C GLN A 327 -25.24 4.49 13.96
N GLY A 328 -24.64 5.31 14.82
CA GLY A 328 -24.80 5.30 16.27
C GLY A 328 -23.93 4.27 17.01
N ALA A 329 -23.19 3.41 16.30
CA ALA A 329 -22.26 2.48 16.93
C ALA A 329 -21.16 3.25 17.67
N LYS A 330 -20.92 2.87 18.93
CA LYS A 330 -19.82 3.39 19.75
C LYS A 330 -18.59 2.51 19.60
N GLY A 331 -17.44 3.14 19.72
CA GLY A 331 -16.15 2.47 19.71
C GLY A 331 -15.05 3.44 20.05
N THR A 332 -13.85 3.11 19.61
CA THR A 332 -12.63 3.84 19.91
C THR A 332 -11.99 4.29 18.61
N ALA A 333 -11.70 5.57 18.50
CA ALA A 333 -10.83 6.07 17.45
C ALA A 333 -9.38 5.70 17.78
N LEU A 334 -8.63 5.24 16.78
CA LEU A 334 -7.21 4.95 16.89
C LEU A 334 -6.40 5.96 16.06
N ASP A 335 -5.17 6.21 16.47
CA ASP A 335 -4.19 6.99 15.69
C ASP A 335 -3.56 6.20 14.54
N ARG A 336 -2.55 6.81 13.91
CA ARG A 336 -1.79 6.23 12.78
C ARG A 336 -1.01 4.96 13.16
N SER A 337 -0.71 4.77 14.45
CA SER A 337 -0.03 3.59 15.00
C SER A 337 -1.01 2.52 15.53
N GLY A 338 -2.31 2.81 15.49
CA GLY A 338 -3.35 1.95 16.04
C GLY A 338 -3.52 2.06 17.56
N VAL A 339 -3.01 3.12 18.18
CA VAL A 339 -3.20 3.40 19.61
C VAL A 339 -4.52 4.16 19.83
N PRO A 340 -5.34 3.79 20.83
CA PRO A 340 -6.54 4.52 21.21
C PRO A 340 -6.30 6.01 21.50
N VAL A 341 -7.09 6.90 20.88
CA VAL A 341 -7.01 8.35 21.12
C VAL A 341 -8.23 8.95 21.80
N CYS A 342 -9.43 8.44 21.50
CA CYS A 342 -10.68 8.88 22.14
C CYS A 342 -11.83 7.91 21.85
N ASP A 343 -12.93 8.07 22.60
CA ASP A 343 -14.21 7.48 22.24
C ASP A 343 -14.73 8.10 20.94
N ALA A 344 -15.33 7.27 20.10
CA ALA A 344 -15.88 7.67 18.82
C ALA A 344 -17.29 7.10 18.60
N GLU A 345 -18.10 7.86 17.88
CA GLU A 345 -19.43 7.44 17.45
C GLU A 345 -19.49 7.44 15.92
N VAL A 346 -20.00 6.37 15.33
CA VAL A 346 -20.24 6.30 13.89
C VAL A 346 -21.44 7.19 13.54
N VAL A 347 -21.23 8.25 12.78
CA VAL A 347 -22.29 9.16 12.34
C VAL A 347 -22.71 8.95 10.89
N GLY A 348 -21.94 8.18 10.11
CA GLY A 348 -22.29 7.85 8.74
C GLY A 348 -21.56 6.61 8.22
N VAL A 349 -22.25 5.85 7.38
CA VAL A 349 -21.68 4.74 6.61
C VAL A 349 -22.20 4.90 5.19
N LYS A 350 -21.31 5.17 4.23
CA LYS A 350 -21.69 5.45 2.84
C LYS A 350 -21.12 4.39 1.92
N THR A 351 -22.00 3.80 1.13
CA THR A 351 -21.66 2.90 0.01
C THR A 351 -22.35 3.40 -1.24
N ALA A 352 -21.67 3.32 -2.39
CA ALA A 352 -22.25 3.63 -3.69
C ALA A 352 -21.61 2.74 -4.75
N PRO A 353 -22.28 2.44 -5.88
CA PRO A 353 -21.67 1.72 -6.99
C PRO A 353 -20.36 2.38 -7.48
N ALA A 354 -20.31 3.72 -7.45
CA ALA A 354 -19.13 4.50 -7.83
C ALA A 354 -17.93 4.37 -6.86
N PHE A 355 -18.14 3.78 -5.67
CA PHE A 355 -17.07 3.54 -4.70
C PHE A 355 -16.40 2.17 -4.87
N ASP A 356 -16.85 1.38 -5.86
CA ASP A 356 -16.27 0.09 -6.22
C ASP A 356 -16.01 -0.81 -5.00
N HIS A 357 -17.07 -1.10 -4.25
CA HIS A 357 -17.07 -1.91 -3.03
C HIS A 357 -16.35 -1.32 -1.80
N THR A 358 -15.70 -0.16 -1.91
CA THR A 358 -15.18 0.58 -0.76
C THR A 358 -16.30 1.25 0.02
N SER A 359 -16.38 0.98 1.31
CA SER A 359 -17.30 1.66 2.22
C SER A 359 -16.59 2.84 2.88
N LEU A 360 -17.28 3.96 3.05
CA LEU A 360 -16.75 5.12 3.78
C LEU A 360 -17.43 5.20 5.14
N LEU A 361 -16.62 5.23 6.19
CA LEU A 361 -17.07 5.37 7.57
C LEU A 361 -16.79 6.80 8.03
N THR A 362 -17.81 7.48 8.52
CA THR A 362 -17.68 8.79 9.18
C THR A 362 -17.87 8.61 10.67
N ILE A 363 -16.84 8.99 11.44
CA ILE A 363 -16.88 9.00 12.91
C ILE A 363 -16.89 10.42 13.44
N LYS A 364 -17.58 10.63 14.57
CA LYS A 364 -17.54 11.86 15.36
C LYS A 364 -16.59 11.67 16.53
N VAL A 365 -15.71 12.63 16.73
CA VAL A 365 -14.66 12.64 17.77
C VAL A 365 -14.55 14.04 18.39
N PRO A 366 -13.96 14.20 19.59
CA PRO A 366 -13.63 15.51 20.14
C PRO A 366 -12.81 16.34 19.15
N LYS A 367 -13.07 17.65 19.09
CA LYS A 367 -12.44 18.56 18.12
C LYS A 367 -10.91 18.49 18.12
N ASP A 368 -10.29 18.36 19.28
CA ASP A 368 -8.84 18.26 19.46
C ASP A 368 -8.25 16.90 19.02
N LYS A 369 -9.09 15.95 18.59
CA LYS A 369 -8.70 14.61 18.15
C LYS A 369 -8.98 14.32 16.68
N VAL A 370 -9.55 15.27 15.93
CA VAL A 370 -9.90 15.10 14.51
C VAL A 370 -8.66 14.79 13.65
N MET A 371 -7.53 15.43 13.95
CA MET A 371 -6.27 15.20 13.23
C MET A 371 -5.53 13.93 13.63
N ASP A 372 -5.85 13.37 14.79
CA ASP A 372 -5.21 12.15 15.30
C ASP A 372 -5.97 10.90 14.87
N ALA A 373 -7.31 10.95 14.83
CA ALA A 373 -8.16 9.81 14.53
C ALA A 373 -8.01 9.34 13.07
N ARG A 374 -7.55 8.10 12.87
CA ARG A 374 -7.22 7.50 11.56
C ARG A 374 -7.77 6.10 11.34
N PHE A 375 -8.33 5.50 12.39
CA PHE A 375 -9.05 4.25 12.31
C PHE A 375 -10.17 4.18 13.35
N PHE A 376 -11.14 3.30 13.14
CA PHE A 376 -12.22 3.03 14.10
C PHE A 376 -12.20 1.57 14.51
N LYS A 377 -12.10 1.33 15.81
CA LYS A 377 -12.29 0.00 16.40
C LYS A 377 -13.64 -0.03 17.10
N LYS A 378 -14.53 -0.89 16.64
CA LYS A 378 -15.83 -1.12 17.30
C LYS A 378 -15.58 -1.55 18.74
N GLY A 379 -16.31 -0.97 19.70
CA GLY A 379 -16.26 -1.43 21.08
C GLY A 379 -16.72 -2.88 21.16
N GLU A 380 -16.03 -3.69 21.97
CA GLU A 380 -16.57 -4.99 22.36
C GLU A 380 -17.87 -4.71 23.13
N LEU A 381 -19.00 -5.10 22.54
CA LEU A 381 -20.23 -5.23 23.32
C LEU A 381 -19.93 -6.24 24.44
N GLU A 382 -20.37 -5.97 25.66
CA GLU A 382 -20.26 -6.86 26.83
C GLU A 382 -20.99 -8.23 26.67
N ASP A 383 -21.20 -8.71 25.44
CA ASP A 383 -21.98 -9.91 25.12
C ASP A 383 -21.20 -11.22 25.25
N ASP A 384 -19.90 -11.20 25.59
CA ASP A 384 -19.09 -12.41 25.87
C ASP A 384 -19.16 -12.88 27.32
N LYS A 385 -20.09 -12.35 28.14
CA LYS A 385 -20.39 -12.86 29.49
C LYS A 385 -21.55 -13.85 29.56
N CYS A 386 -22.14 -14.26 28.45
CA CYS A 386 -23.17 -15.29 28.49
C CYS A 386 -23.25 -16.08 27.18
N LYS A 387 -22.44 -17.14 27.07
CA LYS A 387 -22.80 -18.39 26.37
C LYS A 387 -21.87 -19.52 26.77
#